data_AF-A0A4D5RDS4-F1
#
_entry.id   AF-A0A4D5RDS4-F1
#
_cell.length_a   1.000
_cell.length_b   1.000
_cell.length_c   1.000
_cell.angle_alpha   90.00
_cell.angle_beta   90.00
_cell.angle_gamma   90.00
#
_symmetry.space_group_name_H-M   'P 1'
#
loop_
_entity.id
_entity.type
_entity.pdbx_description
1 polymer ?
#
loop_
_entity_poly.entity_id
_entity_poly.type
_entity_poly.pdbx_seq_one_letter_code
_entity_poly.pdbx_strand_id
1 'polypeptide(L)'
;MLENLRDKLHSVQQDLSLSLRNLTLGDLPKSGPGCERKLVNAGAELLHHYQSRWEELHGYNEANARQAEAVDALTADLHRHCQQQLAGIQQLCLQVAQLPKLQQGVQELMKTIGELEGMFEEVELRLVSLEDVIETQALQERQLDERFKLALYGEKRKGHFESLQEKLEDDHLLMVHQLEERERAVLRERQQAFSEVFQEDLEAYRAQGRIQRIEACPEQQRVDLEDIDLEGSEEEQEALDQFLASTTAD
;
A
#
# COMPACT_ATOMS: atom_id res chain seq x y z
N MET A 1 -55.09 4.72 89.91
CA MET A 1 -54.03 3.66 89.93
C MET A 1 -52.86 3.96 90.87
N LEU A 2 -52.65 5.21 91.32
CA LEU A 2 -51.60 5.54 92.31
C LEU A 2 -52.00 5.28 93.78
N GLU A 3 -53.30 5.16 94.06
CA GLU A 3 -53.83 4.86 95.41
C GLU A 3 -53.45 3.45 95.88
N ASN A 4 -53.58 2.44 95.00
CA ASN A 4 -53.12 1.07 95.28
C ASN A 4 -51.62 0.96 95.57
N LEU A 5 -50.79 1.88 95.07
CA LEU A 5 -49.35 1.89 95.31
C LEU A 5 -49.02 2.59 96.63
N ARG A 6 -49.78 3.63 96.99
CA ARG A 6 -49.72 4.31 98.29
C ARG A 6 -50.11 3.37 99.42
N ASP A 7 -51.19 2.61 99.26
CA ASP A 7 -51.66 1.67 100.29
C ASP A 7 -50.69 0.50 100.48
N LYS A 8 -50.07 0.02 99.39
CA LYS A 8 -48.99 -0.97 99.46
C LYS A 8 -47.72 -0.44 100.12
N LEU A 9 -47.34 0.81 99.86
CA LEU A 9 -46.22 1.46 100.56
C LEU A 9 -46.52 1.66 102.04
N HIS A 10 -47.75 2.04 102.41
CA HIS A 10 -48.16 2.15 103.81
C HIS A 10 -48.17 0.79 104.51
N SER A 11 -48.61 -0.28 103.84
CA SER A 11 -48.54 -1.65 104.36
C SER A 11 -47.09 -2.10 104.57
N VAL A 12 -46.19 -1.87 103.61
CA VAL A 12 -44.77 -2.22 103.75
C VAL A 12 -44.09 -1.41 104.85
N GLN A 13 -44.43 -0.12 104.97
CA GLN A 13 -43.91 0.74 106.03
C GLN A 13 -44.44 0.33 107.41
N GLN A 14 -45.72 -0.04 107.51
CA GLN A 14 -46.32 -0.59 108.73
C GLN A 14 -45.70 -1.94 109.10
N ASP A 15 -45.51 -2.85 108.16
CA ASP A 15 -44.87 -4.15 108.39
C ASP A 15 -43.40 -4.00 108.82
N LEU A 16 -42.65 -3.07 108.22
CA LEU A 16 -41.29 -2.73 108.66
C LEU A 16 -41.29 -2.14 110.07
N SER A 17 -42.22 -1.23 110.38
CA SER A 17 -42.30 -0.61 111.70
C SER A 17 -42.80 -1.58 112.80
N LEU A 18 -43.65 -2.55 112.47
CA LEU A 18 -44.07 -3.64 113.36
C LEU A 18 -42.93 -4.66 113.56
N SER A 19 -42.18 -4.97 112.51
CA SER A 19 -40.99 -5.83 112.59
C SER A 19 -39.90 -5.21 113.48
N LEU A 20 -39.60 -3.92 113.30
CA LEU A 20 -38.63 -3.20 114.15
C LEU A 20 -39.11 -3.05 115.60
N ARG A 21 -40.42 -2.84 115.82
CA ARG A 21 -41.01 -2.75 117.18
C ARG A 21 -40.97 -4.09 117.91
N ASN A 22 -41.12 -5.21 117.19
CA ASN A 22 -40.93 -6.56 117.75
C ASN A 22 -39.46 -6.87 118.07
N LEU A 23 -38.49 -6.22 117.42
CA LEU A 23 -37.07 -6.34 117.77
C LEU A 23 -36.66 -5.47 118.96
N THR A 24 -37.43 -4.42 119.29
CA THR A 24 -37.10 -3.48 120.40
C THR A 24 -37.90 -3.71 121.68
N LEU A 25 -39.00 -4.47 121.65
CA LEU A 25 -39.87 -4.71 122.81
C LEU A 25 -40.23 -6.19 123.03
N GLY A 26 -39.31 -7.10 122.69
CA GLY A 26 -39.35 -8.48 123.15
C GLY A 26 -38.53 -8.62 124.43
N ASP A 27 -39.17 -9.09 125.50
CA ASP A 27 -38.53 -9.42 126.78
C ASP A 27 -37.18 -10.09 126.58
N LEU A 28 -36.10 -9.45 127.05
CA LEU A 28 -34.79 -10.10 127.13
C LEU A 28 -34.91 -11.29 128.09
N PRO A 29 -34.73 -12.55 127.65
CA PRO A 29 -34.42 -13.61 128.59
C PRO A 29 -33.09 -13.25 129.24
N LYS A 30 -33.06 -13.27 130.58
CA LYS A 30 -31.87 -13.03 131.40
C LYS A 30 -30.67 -13.78 130.82
N SER A 31 -29.74 -13.01 130.28
CA SER A 31 -28.45 -13.49 129.78
C SER A 31 -27.70 -14.19 130.90
N GLY A 32 -27.45 -15.48 130.75
CA GLY A 32 -26.39 -16.14 131.51
C GLY A 32 -25.03 -15.54 131.10
N PRO A 33 -24.04 -15.41 132.02
CA PRO A 33 -22.81 -14.63 131.82
C PRO A 33 -21.84 -15.17 130.73
N GLY A 34 -22.28 -16.10 129.88
CA GLY A 34 -21.55 -16.62 128.72
C GLY A 34 -22.18 -16.31 127.36
N CYS A 35 -23.36 -15.68 127.30
CA CYS A 35 -24.08 -15.44 126.03
C CYS A 35 -23.65 -14.15 125.32
N GLU A 36 -23.25 -13.11 126.07
CA GLU A 36 -22.90 -11.80 125.50
C GLU A 36 -21.64 -11.85 124.60
N ARG A 37 -20.61 -12.64 124.94
CA ARG A 37 -19.41 -12.76 124.09
C ARG A 37 -19.67 -13.43 122.73
N LYS A 38 -20.66 -14.32 122.63
CA LYS A 38 -21.01 -14.99 121.37
C LYS A 38 -21.87 -14.11 120.46
N LEU A 39 -22.72 -13.27 121.03
CA LEU A 39 -23.56 -12.33 120.28
C LEU A 39 -22.78 -11.09 119.80
N VAL A 40 -21.81 -10.61 120.57
CA VAL A 40 -20.97 -9.46 120.18
C VAL A 40 -20.10 -9.77 118.96
N ASN A 41 -19.71 -11.03 118.76
CA ASN A 41 -18.87 -11.44 117.62
C ASN A 41 -19.67 -11.95 116.41
N ALA A 42 -20.95 -12.30 116.56
CA ALA A 42 -21.78 -12.82 115.47
C ALA A 42 -21.92 -11.84 114.28
N GLY A 43 -21.98 -10.53 114.58
CA GLY A 43 -21.98 -9.50 113.53
C GLY A 43 -20.64 -9.40 112.78
N ALA A 44 -19.52 -9.58 113.49
CA ALA A 44 -18.19 -9.57 112.89
C ALA A 44 -17.92 -10.83 112.06
N GLU A 45 -18.37 -12.00 112.52
CA GLU A 45 -18.27 -13.27 111.78
C GLU A 45 -19.13 -13.25 110.51
N LEU A 46 -20.35 -12.70 110.57
CA LEU A 46 -21.22 -12.54 109.41
C LEU A 46 -20.62 -11.57 108.39
N LEU A 47 -20.11 -10.43 108.85
CA LEU A 47 -19.43 -9.46 107.99
C LEU A 47 -18.20 -10.10 107.32
N HIS A 48 -17.38 -10.82 108.09
CA HIS A 48 -16.22 -11.51 107.56
C HIS A 48 -16.62 -12.57 106.53
N HIS A 49 -17.66 -13.37 106.78
CA HIS A 49 -18.16 -14.35 105.81
C HIS A 49 -18.58 -13.71 104.48
N TYR A 50 -19.34 -12.61 104.52
CA TYR A 50 -19.74 -11.92 103.31
C TYR A 50 -18.58 -11.19 102.62
N GLN A 51 -17.64 -10.64 103.39
CA GLN A 51 -16.46 -9.98 102.85
C GLN A 51 -15.55 -10.97 102.12
N SER A 52 -15.24 -12.12 102.73
CA SER A 52 -14.44 -13.17 102.11
C SER A 52 -15.12 -13.74 100.87
N ARG A 53 -16.45 -13.97 100.93
CA ARG A 53 -17.21 -14.43 99.76
C ARG A 53 -17.27 -13.39 98.64
N TRP A 54 -17.33 -12.11 98.98
CA TRP A 54 -17.26 -11.02 98.01
C TRP A 54 -15.87 -10.95 97.37
N GLU A 55 -14.80 -11.10 98.15
CA GLU A 55 -13.42 -11.12 97.66
C GLU A 55 -13.19 -12.28 96.68
N GLU A 56 -13.64 -13.48 97.00
CA GLU A 56 -13.60 -14.64 96.09
C GLU A 56 -14.37 -14.38 94.79
N LEU A 57 -15.60 -13.88 94.89
CA LEU A 57 -16.42 -13.57 93.72
C LEU A 57 -15.79 -12.48 92.86
N HIS A 58 -15.21 -11.47 93.48
CA HIS A 58 -14.51 -10.39 92.80
C HIS A 58 -13.26 -10.91 92.08
N GLY A 59 -12.47 -11.78 92.73
CA GLY A 59 -11.33 -12.45 92.11
C GLY A 59 -11.71 -13.29 90.90
N TYR A 60 -12.80 -14.06 90.97
CA TYR A 60 -13.31 -14.79 89.81
C TYR A 60 -13.78 -13.87 88.69
N ASN A 61 -14.42 -12.74 89.02
CA ASN A 61 -14.87 -11.77 88.03
C ASN A 61 -13.68 -11.09 87.33
N GLU A 62 -12.65 -10.68 88.07
CA GLU A 62 -11.43 -10.11 87.48
C GLU A 62 -10.71 -11.12 86.58
N ALA A 63 -10.59 -12.38 87.01
CA ALA A 63 -9.97 -13.42 86.19
C ALA A 63 -10.77 -13.69 84.91
N ASN A 64 -12.10 -13.71 85.00
CA ASN A 64 -12.98 -13.86 83.85
C ASN A 64 -12.89 -12.65 82.90
N ALA A 65 -12.82 -11.43 83.43
CA ALA A 65 -12.65 -10.22 82.63
C ALA A 65 -11.31 -10.24 81.86
N ARG A 66 -10.20 -10.60 82.53
CA ARG A 66 -8.88 -10.77 81.89
C ARG A 66 -8.90 -11.84 80.80
N GLN A 67 -9.58 -12.97 81.04
CA GLN A 67 -9.70 -14.03 80.04
C GLN A 67 -10.56 -13.58 78.84
N ALA A 68 -11.62 -12.82 79.08
CA ALA A 68 -12.45 -12.24 78.03
C ALA A 68 -11.66 -11.25 77.17
N GLU A 69 -10.85 -10.38 77.78
CA GLU A 69 -9.96 -9.45 77.06
C GLU A 69 -8.93 -10.20 76.19
N ALA A 70 -8.36 -11.30 76.68
CA ALA A 70 -7.43 -12.12 75.90
C ALA A 70 -8.10 -12.77 74.68
N VAL A 71 -9.34 -13.26 74.83
CA VAL A 71 -10.11 -13.83 73.72
C VAL A 71 -10.52 -12.75 72.72
N ASP A 72 -10.88 -11.55 73.18
CA ASP A 72 -11.22 -10.43 72.31
C ASP A 72 -10.00 -10.00 71.47
N ALA A 73 -8.82 -9.91 72.08
CA ALA A 73 -7.58 -9.61 71.37
C ALA A 73 -7.26 -10.64 70.27
N LEU A 74 -7.37 -11.94 70.57
CA LEU A 74 -7.18 -13.00 69.58
C LEU A 74 -8.23 -12.94 68.46
N THR A 75 -9.48 -12.63 68.79
CA THR A 75 -10.57 -12.49 67.84
C THR A 75 -10.34 -11.30 66.91
N ALA A 76 -9.87 -10.16 67.46
CA ALA A 76 -9.53 -8.97 66.70
C ALA A 76 -8.35 -9.23 65.74
N ASP A 77 -7.33 -9.96 66.19
CA ASP A 77 -6.19 -10.37 65.35
C ASP A 77 -6.63 -11.28 64.20
N LEU A 78 -7.45 -12.29 64.48
CA LEU A 78 -8.01 -13.18 63.47
C LEU A 78 -8.84 -12.38 62.45
N HIS A 79 -9.70 -11.48 62.94
CA HIS A 79 -10.54 -10.65 62.09
C HIS A 79 -9.71 -9.78 61.15
N ARG A 80 -8.65 -9.14 61.66
CA ARG A 80 -7.71 -8.35 60.86
C ARG A 80 -7.04 -9.20 59.80
N HIS A 81 -6.59 -10.41 60.15
CA HIS A 81 -5.98 -11.32 59.19
C HIS A 81 -6.96 -11.73 58.09
N CYS A 82 -8.19 -12.10 58.44
CA CYS A 82 -9.24 -12.43 57.47
C CYS A 82 -9.56 -11.25 56.55
N GLN A 83 -9.65 -10.02 57.07
CA GLN A 83 -9.86 -8.83 56.27
C GLN A 83 -8.72 -8.58 55.28
N GLN A 84 -7.47 -8.74 55.70
CA GLN A 84 -6.30 -8.61 54.82
C GLN A 84 -6.31 -9.63 53.69
N GLN A 85 -6.60 -10.91 54.01
CA GLN A 85 -6.72 -11.95 53.00
C GLN A 85 -7.85 -11.67 52.01
N LEU A 86 -9.00 -11.23 52.52
CA LEU A 86 -10.15 -10.89 51.69
C LEU A 86 -9.84 -9.71 50.75
N ALA A 87 -9.16 -8.67 51.25
CA ALA A 87 -8.72 -7.55 50.43
C ALA A 87 -7.73 -7.99 49.33
N GLY A 88 -6.79 -8.88 49.65
CA GLY A 88 -5.86 -9.47 48.67
C GLY A 88 -6.57 -10.27 47.59
N ILE A 89 -7.54 -11.10 47.96
CA ILE A 89 -8.37 -11.87 47.01
C ILE A 89 -9.18 -10.94 46.12
N GLN A 90 -9.79 -9.89 46.69
CA GLN A 90 -10.55 -8.90 45.91
C GLN A 90 -9.67 -8.20 44.88
N GLN A 91 -8.45 -7.78 45.27
CA GLN A 91 -7.51 -7.17 44.34
C GLN A 91 -7.10 -8.14 43.21
N LEU A 92 -6.84 -9.40 43.54
CA LEU A 92 -6.54 -10.43 42.55
C LEU A 92 -7.72 -10.62 41.58
N CYS A 93 -8.95 -10.73 42.09
CA CYS A 93 -10.15 -10.86 41.27
C CYS A 93 -10.31 -9.67 40.32
N LEU A 94 -10.04 -8.45 40.78
CA LEU A 94 -10.08 -7.24 39.93
C LEU A 94 -9.02 -7.29 38.83
N GLN A 95 -7.80 -7.73 39.13
CA GLN A 95 -6.73 -7.85 38.14
C GLN A 95 -7.03 -8.94 37.10
N VAL A 96 -7.53 -10.10 37.54
CA VAL A 96 -7.93 -11.19 36.64
C VAL A 96 -9.12 -10.76 35.77
N ALA A 97 -10.04 -9.95 36.28
CA ALA A 97 -11.13 -9.39 35.48
C ALA A 97 -10.65 -8.41 34.39
N GLN A 98 -9.43 -7.86 34.49
CA GLN A 98 -8.85 -6.98 33.47
C GLN A 98 -8.11 -7.74 32.35
N LEU A 99 -7.70 -8.99 32.57
CA LEU A 99 -6.99 -9.82 31.58
C LEU A 99 -7.71 -9.93 30.23
N PRO A 100 -9.04 -10.13 30.17
CA PRO A 100 -9.76 -10.19 28.90
C PRO A 100 -9.67 -8.89 28.10
N LYS A 101 -9.65 -7.73 28.76
CA LYS A 101 -9.48 -6.43 28.09
C LYS A 101 -8.06 -6.30 27.51
N LEU A 102 -7.05 -6.75 28.25
CA LEU A 102 -5.67 -6.80 27.75
C LEU A 102 -5.57 -7.73 26.54
N GLN A 103 -6.19 -8.92 26.62
CA GLN A 103 -6.23 -9.87 25.52
C GLN A 103 -6.92 -9.28 24.28
N GLN A 104 -8.04 -8.58 24.46
CA GLN A 104 -8.71 -7.89 23.37
C GLN A 104 -7.81 -6.82 22.75
N GLY A 105 -7.13 -6.00 23.56
CA GLY A 105 -6.19 -5.00 23.05
C GLY A 105 -5.02 -5.62 22.28
N VAL A 106 -4.49 -6.75 22.74
CA VAL A 106 -3.45 -7.50 22.01
C VAL A 106 -3.99 -8.05 20.68
N GLN A 107 -5.23 -8.56 20.66
CA GLN A 107 -5.86 -9.03 19.41
C GLN A 107 -6.13 -7.90 18.43
N GLU A 108 -6.54 -6.73 18.91
CA GLU A 108 -6.71 -5.53 18.09
C GLU A 108 -5.38 -5.08 17.49
N LEU A 109 -4.31 -4.99 18.30
CA LEU A 109 -2.97 -4.69 17.82
C LEU A 109 -2.51 -5.71 16.76
N MET A 110 -2.72 -7.01 17.01
CA MET A 110 -2.37 -8.05 16.06
C MET A 110 -3.13 -7.91 14.72
N LYS A 111 -4.40 -7.52 14.76
CA LYS A 111 -5.17 -7.21 13.54
C LYS A 111 -4.58 -6.01 12.80
N THR A 112 -4.29 -4.92 13.51
CA THR A 112 -3.70 -3.72 12.88
C THR A 112 -2.34 -3.99 12.27
N ILE A 113 -1.53 -4.87 12.89
CA ILE A 113 -0.25 -5.31 12.32
C ILE A 113 -0.49 -6.11 11.04
N GLY A 114 -1.43 -7.07 11.04
CA GLY A 114 -1.75 -7.84 9.83
C GLY A 114 -2.32 -6.98 8.69
N GLU A 115 -3.14 -5.98 9.01
CA GLU A 115 -3.62 -5.00 8.03
C GLU A 115 -2.47 -4.18 7.43
N LEU A 116 -1.52 -3.75 8.29
CA LEU A 116 -0.34 -3.00 7.86
C LEU A 116 0.60 -3.86 6.99
N GLU A 117 0.82 -5.12 7.35
CA GLU A 117 1.58 -6.09 6.55
C GLU A 117 0.95 -6.25 5.15
N GLY A 118 -0.37 -6.42 5.07
CA GLY A 118 -1.08 -6.50 3.78
C GLY A 118 -0.95 -5.23 2.94
N MET A 119 -0.98 -4.04 3.55
CA MET A 119 -0.74 -2.79 2.84
C MET A 119 0.71 -2.68 2.32
N PHE A 120 1.70 -3.17 3.08
CA PHE A 120 3.09 -3.21 2.62
C PHE A 120 3.26 -4.15 1.44
N GLU A 121 2.67 -5.35 1.48
CA GLU A 121 2.68 -6.29 0.36
C GLU A 121 2.06 -5.67 -0.91
N GLU A 122 0.94 -4.94 -0.77
CA GLU A 122 0.32 -4.24 -1.91
C GLU A 122 1.24 -3.15 -2.46
N VAL A 123 1.86 -2.34 -1.59
CA VAL A 123 2.80 -1.30 -2.01
C VAL A 123 4.00 -1.90 -2.73
N GLU A 124 4.59 -2.99 -2.21
CA GLU A 124 5.68 -3.71 -2.85
C GLU A 124 5.29 -4.22 -4.24
N LEU A 125 4.12 -4.84 -4.37
CA LEU A 125 3.61 -5.30 -5.66
C LEU A 125 3.44 -4.13 -6.65
N ARG A 126 2.91 -3.00 -6.18
CA ARG A 126 2.74 -1.80 -7.01
C ARG A 126 4.08 -1.20 -7.44
N LEU A 127 5.10 -1.23 -6.57
CA LEU A 127 6.44 -0.77 -6.91
C LEU A 127 7.08 -1.64 -8.00
N VAL A 128 6.96 -2.96 -7.91
CA VAL A 128 7.43 -3.87 -8.99
C VAL A 128 6.69 -3.56 -10.30
N SER A 129 5.36 -3.40 -10.25
CA SER A 129 4.60 -3.05 -11.46
C SER A 129 5.00 -1.70 -12.06
N LEU A 130 5.41 -0.74 -11.22
CA LEU A 130 5.88 0.56 -11.67
C LEU A 130 7.25 0.44 -12.34
N GLU A 131 8.14 -0.39 -11.81
CA GLU A 131 9.44 -0.69 -12.43
C GLU A 131 9.25 -1.28 -13.84
N ASP A 132 8.37 -2.27 -13.99
CA ASP A 132 8.02 -2.84 -15.30
C ASP A 132 7.51 -1.77 -16.29
N VAL A 133 6.65 -0.86 -15.82
CA VAL A 133 6.13 0.24 -16.65
C VAL A 133 7.24 1.19 -17.07
N ILE A 134 8.16 1.54 -16.17
CA ILE A 134 9.30 2.40 -16.49
C ILE A 134 10.22 1.74 -17.52
N GLU A 135 10.53 0.45 -17.36
CA GLU A 135 11.37 -0.28 -18.33
C GLU A 135 10.70 -0.37 -19.71
N THR A 136 9.40 -0.68 -19.75
CA THR A 136 8.66 -0.75 -21.01
C THR A 136 8.60 0.61 -21.71
N GLN A 137 8.40 1.70 -20.97
CA GLN A 137 8.44 3.05 -21.53
C GLN A 137 9.83 3.38 -22.10
N ALA A 138 10.90 3.12 -21.35
CA ALA A 138 12.26 3.36 -21.81
C ALA A 138 12.61 2.55 -23.08
N LEU A 139 12.11 1.32 -23.18
CA LEU A 139 12.26 0.51 -24.39
C LEU A 139 11.49 1.10 -25.57
N GLN A 140 10.26 1.57 -25.36
CA GLN A 140 9.44 2.21 -26.40
C GLN A 140 10.10 3.49 -26.92
N GLU A 141 10.65 4.33 -26.04
CA GLU A 141 11.38 5.54 -26.42
C GLU A 141 12.59 5.20 -27.30
N ARG A 142 13.40 4.20 -26.90
CA ARG A 142 14.52 3.71 -27.72
C ARG A 142 14.06 3.18 -29.08
N GLN A 143 12.96 2.44 -29.13
CA GLN A 143 12.41 1.95 -30.39
C GLN A 143 11.96 3.09 -31.31
N LEU A 144 11.35 4.13 -30.76
CA LEU A 144 10.96 5.33 -31.51
C LEU A 144 12.18 6.07 -32.05
N ASP A 145 13.22 6.26 -31.24
CA ASP A 145 14.47 6.89 -31.67
C ASP A 145 15.13 6.14 -32.83
N GLU A 146 15.22 4.81 -32.75
CA GLU A 146 15.79 3.99 -33.82
C GLU A 146 14.93 4.04 -35.09
N ARG A 147 13.60 4.01 -34.96
CA ARG A 147 12.69 4.19 -36.12
C ARG A 147 12.87 5.56 -36.76
N PHE A 148 13.02 6.60 -35.95
CA PHE A 148 13.27 7.95 -36.44
C PHE A 148 14.62 8.05 -37.18
N LYS A 149 15.69 7.46 -36.64
CA LYS A 149 17.00 7.38 -37.31
C LYS A 149 16.91 6.65 -38.65
N LEU A 150 16.18 5.53 -38.72
CA LEU A 150 15.99 4.77 -39.96
C LEU A 150 15.20 5.56 -41.00
N ALA A 151 14.14 6.26 -40.59
CA ALA A 151 13.38 7.13 -41.48
C ALA A 151 14.25 8.26 -42.06
N LEU A 152 15.02 8.94 -41.21
CA LEU A 152 15.94 10.00 -41.62
C LEU A 152 17.02 9.48 -42.57
N TYR A 153 17.57 8.30 -42.30
CA TYR A 153 18.54 7.66 -43.19
C TYR A 153 17.92 7.32 -44.55
N GLY A 154 16.69 6.79 -44.56
CA GLY A 154 15.94 6.51 -45.79
C GLY A 154 15.69 7.77 -46.62
N GLU A 155 15.28 8.86 -45.98
CA GLU A 155 15.06 10.16 -46.64
C GLU A 155 16.36 10.73 -47.22
N LYS A 156 17.46 10.72 -46.45
CA LYS A 156 18.79 11.13 -46.95
C LYS A 156 19.21 10.30 -48.17
N ARG A 157 19.01 8.98 -48.13
CA ARG A 157 19.36 8.10 -49.24
C ARG A 157 18.51 8.38 -50.49
N LYS A 158 17.22 8.67 -50.33
CA LYS A 158 16.35 9.09 -51.43
C LYS A 158 16.82 10.41 -52.04
N GLY A 159 17.09 11.43 -51.24
CA GLY A 159 17.61 12.70 -51.73
C GLY A 159 18.97 12.56 -52.44
N HIS A 160 19.85 11.68 -51.95
CA HIS A 160 21.10 11.36 -52.64
C HIS A 160 20.86 10.68 -54.00
N PHE A 161 19.89 9.76 -54.07
CA PHE A 161 19.54 9.09 -55.32
C PHE A 161 18.95 10.08 -56.33
N GLU A 162 18.00 10.91 -55.92
CA GLU A 162 17.40 11.97 -56.75
C GLU A 162 18.46 12.94 -57.29
N SER A 163 19.42 13.36 -56.45
CA SER A 163 20.51 14.22 -56.89
C SER A 163 21.48 13.54 -57.88
N LEU A 164 21.70 12.23 -57.76
CA LEU A 164 22.50 11.48 -58.73
C LEU A 164 21.74 11.31 -60.05
N GLN A 165 20.42 11.09 -59.98
CA GLN A 165 19.57 11.00 -61.14
C GLN A 165 19.53 12.32 -61.91
N GLU A 166 19.34 13.45 -61.23
CA GLU A 166 19.36 14.79 -61.85
C GLU A 166 20.70 15.06 -62.56
N LYS A 167 21.83 14.72 -61.92
CA LYS A 167 23.16 14.84 -62.56
C LYS A 167 23.31 13.97 -63.80
N LEU A 168 22.77 12.75 -63.76
CA LEU A 168 22.84 11.83 -64.89
C LEU A 168 21.97 12.31 -66.05
N GLU A 169 20.79 12.88 -65.75
CA GLU A 169 19.91 13.52 -66.73
C GLU A 169 20.58 14.75 -67.37
N ASP A 170 21.22 15.62 -66.56
CA ASP A 170 22.00 16.76 -67.05
C ASP A 170 23.16 16.32 -67.97
N ASP A 171 23.94 15.33 -67.55
CA ASP A 171 25.03 14.77 -68.34
C ASP A 171 24.52 14.16 -69.65
N HIS A 172 23.37 13.48 -69.61
CA HIS A 172 22.73 12.91 -70.80
C HIS A 172 22.28 14.01 -71.77
N LEU A 173 21.59 15.05 -71.29
CA LEU A 173 21.15 16.18 -72.10
C LEU A 173 22.35 16.89 -72.75
N LEU A 174 23.44 17.06 -72.00
CA LEU A 174 24.67 17.66 -72.51
C LEU A 174 25.32 16.78 -73.59
N MET A 175 25.35 15.46 -73.41
CA MET A 175 25.86 14.53 -74.42
C MET A 175 25.01 14.52 -75.69
N VAL A 176 23.68 14.50 -75.56
CA VAL A 176 22.76 14.58 -76.70
C VAL A 176 22.97 15.88 -77.46
N HIS A 177 23.06 17.02 -76.75
CA HIS A 177 23.32 18.31 -77.37
C HIS A 177 24.65 18.31 -78.15
N GLN A 178 25.72 17.75 -77.59
CA GLN A 178 27.01 17.63 -78.28
C GLN A 178 26.93 16.75 -79.53
N LEU A 179 26.18 15.64 -79.48
CA LEU A 179 25.97 14.78 -80.64
C LEU A 179 25.17 15.50 -81.73
N GLU A 180 24.08 16.18 -81.38
CA GLU A 180 23.30 16.99 -82.31
C GLU A 180 24.14 18.10 -82.95
N GLU A 181 25.00 18.78 -82.18
CA GLU A 181 25.89 19.80 -82.73
C GLU A 181 26.89 19.23 -83.75
N ARG A 182 27.47 18.05 -83.45
CA ARG A 182 28.36 17.34 -84.36
C ARG A 182 27.64 16.92 -85.63
N GLU A 183 26.43 16.35 -85.51
CA GLU A 183 25.61 15.97 -86.66
C GLU A 183 25.22 17.19 -87.51
N ARG A 184 24.81 18.30 -86.88
CA ARG A 184 24.53 19.57 -87.56
C ARG A 184 25.76 20.15 -88.25
N ALA A 185 26.96 19.97 -87.70
CA ALA A 185 28.20 20.41 -88.35
C ALA A 185 28.48 19.55 -89.59
N VAL A 186 28.42 18.22 -89.47
CA VAL A 186 28.60 17.29 -90.60
C VAL A 186 27.57 17.55 -91.71
N LEU A 187 26.31 17.78 -91.37
CA LEU A 187 25.26 18.11 -92.35
C LEU A 187 25.54 19.44 -93.05
N ARG A 188 26.03 20.46 -92.32
CA ARG A 188 26.42 21.76 -92.91
C ARG A 188 27.61 21.61 -93.85
N GLU A 189 28.65 20.88 -93.47
CA GLU A 189 29.81 20.60 -94.33
C GLU A 189 29.38 19.87 -95.60
N ARG A 190 28.53 18.83 -95.47
CA ARG A 190 27.95 18.14 -96.64
C ARG A 190 27.15 19.08 -97.53
N GLN A 191 26.30 19.92 -96.96
CA GLN A 191 25.51 20.89 -97.72
C GLN A 191 26.40 21.91 -98.45
N GLN A 192 27.46 22.40 -97.79
CA GLN A 192 28.43 23.31 -98.39
C GLN A 192 29.14 22.64 -99.56
N ALA A 193 29.69 21.43 -99.38
CA ALA A 193 30.32 20.66 -100.43
C ALA A 193 29.38 20.41 -101.62
N PHE A 194 28.12 20.03 -101.37
CA PHE A 194 27.12 19.88 -102.44
C PHE A 194 26.80 21.20 -103.13
N SER A 195 26.76 22.32 -102.39
CA SER A 195 26.50 23.64 -102.96
C SER A 195 27.66 24.16 -103.81
N GLU A 196 28.90 23.86 -103.42
CA GLU A 196 30.11 24.18 -104.18
C GLU A 196 30.13 23.39 -105.50
N VAL A 197 29.95 22.07 -105.43
CA VAL A 197 29.83 21.22 -106.64
C VAL A 197 28.68 21.68 -107.53
N PHE A 198 27.54 22.05 -106.96
CA PHE A 198 26.42 22.57 -107.73
C PHE A 198 26.73 23.91 -108.41
N GLN A 199 27.47 24.81 -107.75
CA GLN A 199 27.91 26.08 -108.35
C GLN A 199 28.91 25.82 -109.49
N GLU A 200 29.87 24.92 -109.29
CA GLU A 200 30.81 24.48 -110.31
C GLU A 200 30.07 23.89 -111.53
N ASP A 201 29.06 23.04 -111.31
CA ASP A 201 28.19 22.49 -112.37
C ASP A 201 27.41 23.58 -113.11
N LEU A 202 26.93 24.59 -112.40
CA LEU A 202 26.22 25.74 -112.98
C LEU A 202 27.15 26.60 -113.84
N GLU A 203 28.38 26.81 -113.40
CA GLU A 203 29.42 27.50 -114.15
C GLU A 203 29.85 26.70 -115.39
N ALA A 204 30.04 25.39 -115.24
CA ALA A 204 30.30 24.48 -116.35
C ALA A 204 29.14 24.49 -117.37
N TYR A 205 27.89 24.50 -116.91
CA TYR A 205 26.72 24.64 -117.78
C TYR A 205 26.69 25.97 -118.52
N ARG A 206 26.99 27.09 -117.85
CA ARG A 206 27.09 28.41 -118.50
C ARG A 206 28.19 28.45 -119.56
N ALA A 207 29.29 27.73 -119.36
CA ALA A 207 30.42 27.69 -120.30
C ALA A 207 30.21 26.70 -121.46
N GLN A 208 29.58 25.55 -121.24
CA GLN A 208 29.55 24.41 -122.19
C GLN A 208 28.13 24.00 -122.66
N GLY A 209 27.06 24.52 -122.04
CA GLY A 209 25.67 24.31 -122.45
C GLY A 209 25.08 22.93 -122.15
N ARG A 210 25.78 22.06 -121.40
CA ARG A 210 25.31 20.71 -120.97
C ARG A 210 25.73 20.44 -119.53
N ILE A 211 24.82 19.93 -118.70
CA ILE A 211 25.11 19.48 -117.33
C ILE A 211 25.55 18.01 -117.42
N GLN A 212 26.66 17.64 -116.78
CA GLN A 212 27.06 16.24 -116.63
C GLN A 212 26.10 15.60 -115.62
N ARG A 213 25.22 14.73 -116.11
CA ARG A 213 24.35 13.95 -115.23
C ARG A 213 25.25 12.94 -114.53
N ILE A 214 25.23 12.92 -113.20
CA ILE A 214 25.87 11.85 -112.42
C ILE A 214 25.37 10.53 -113.01
N GLU A 215 26.27 9.78 -113.62
CA GLU A 215 25.96 8.43 -114.10
C GLU A 215 25.75 7.58 -112.86
N ALA A 216 24.54 7.05 -112.68
CA ALA A 216 24.31 6.02 -111.69
C ALA A 216 25.25 4.86 -112.01
N CYS A 217 26.12 4.49 -111.07
CA CYS A 217 26.90 3.26 -111.17
C CYS A 217 25.95 2.10 -111.55
N PRO A 218 26.19 1.38 -112.65
CA PRO A 218 25.26 0.38 -113.16
C PRO A 218 25.24 -0.95 -112.37
N GLU A 219 25.82 -1.01 -111.16
CA GLU A 219 26.02 -2.28 -110.42
C GLU A 219 25.39 -2.32 -109.02
N GLN A 220 24.53 -1.37 -108.65
CA GLN A 220 23.65 -1.55 -107.48
C GLN A 220 22.21 -1.47 -107.95
N GLN A 221 21.55 -2.64 -107.83
CA GLN A 221 20.14 -2.92 -108.08
C GLN A 221 19.29 -1.65 -107.98
N ARG A 222 18.71 -1.22 -109.10
CA ARG A 222 17.57 -0.30 -109.07
C ARG A 222 16.43 -1.06 -108.42
N VAL A 223 16.33 -0.95 -107.11
CA VAL A 223 15.11 -1.31 -106.39
C VAL A 223 14.22 -0.08 -106.52
N ASP A 224 13.13 -0.20 -107.28
CA ASP A 224 12.10 0.83 -107.30
C ASP A 224 11.45 0.89 -105.91
N LEU A 225 11.00 2.06 -105.47
CA LEU A 225 10.43 2.24 -104.11
C LEU A 225 9.20 1.34 -103.83
N GLU A 226 8.64 0.73 -104.87
CA GLU A 226 7.54 -0.21 -104.82
C GLU A 226 7.98 -1.64 -104.44
N ASP A 227 9.29 -1.95 -104.52
CA ASP A 227 9.90 -3.26 -104.21
C ASP A 227 10.56 -3.32 -102.83
N ILE A 228 10.55 -2.22 -102.06
CA ILE A 228 11.05 -2.17 -100.69
C ILE A 228 9.87 -2.49 -99.76
N ASP A 229 9.82 -3.72 -99.28
CA ASP A 229 8.88 -4.10 -98.23
C ASP A 229 9.30 -3.42 -96.92
N LEU A 230 8.53 -2.42 -96.48
CA LEU A 230 8.77 -1.68 -95.23
C LEU A 230 8.27 -2.46 -94.01
N GLU A 231 7.46 -3.49 -94.26
CA GLU A 231 7.13 -4.54 -93.30
C GLU A 231 8.19 -5.63 -93.51
N GLY A 232 9.31 -5.57 -92.77
CA GLY A 232 10.28 -6.65 -92.76
C GLY A 232 9.60 -8.00 -92.50
N SER A 233 10.28 -9.11 -92.85
CA SER A 233 9.80 -10.48 -92.56
C SER A 233 9.22 -10.58 -91.14
N GLU A 234 8.17 -11.36 -90.90
CA GLU A 234 7.55 -11.54 -89.57
C GLU A 234 8.61 -11.86 -88.48
N GLU A 235 9.71 -12.51 -88.85
CA GLU A 235 10.86 -12.81 -87.98
C GLU A 235 11.61 -11.55 -87.50
N GLU A 236 11.71 -10.50 -88.32
CA GLU A 236 12.38 -9.23 -87.98
C GLU A 236 11.50 -8.36 -87.08
N GLN A 237 10.18 -8.41 -87.27
CA GLN A 237 9.22 -7.78 -86.36
C GLN A 237 9.18 -8.48 -85.00
N GLU A 238 9.20 -9.81 -84.94
CA GLU A 238 9.29 -10.55 -83.67
C GLU A 238 10.61 -10.28 -82.93
N ALA A 239 11.72 -10.14 -83.65
CA ALA A 239 13.02 -9.77 -83.06
C ALA A 239 13.02 -8.34 -82.50
N LEU A 240 12.38 -7.40 -83.20
CA LEU A 240 12.21 -6.03 -82.74
C LEU A 240 11.29 -5.96 -81.51
N ASP A 241 10.20 -6.73 -81.48
CA ASP A 241 9.29 -6.81 -80.35
C ASP A 241 9.95 -7.44 -79.11
N GLN A 242 10.80 -8.45 -79.28
CA GLN A 242 11.62 -8.98 -78.18
C GLN A 242 12.63 -7.93 -77.66
N PHE A 243 13.23 -7.16 -78.55
CA PHE A 243 14.16 -6.08 -78.17
C PHE A 243 13.44 -4.99 -77.37
N LEU A 244 12.26 -4.55 -77.82
CA LEU A 244 11.45 -3.55 -77.12
C LEU A 244 10.88 -4.07 -75.80
N ALA A 245 10.50 -5.35 -75.71
CA ALA A 245 10.06 -5.96 -74.46
C ALA A 245 11.19 -6.01 -73.41
N SER A 246 12.43 -6.25 -73.84
CA SER A 246 13.60 -6.35 -72.93
C SER A 246 13.98 -5.04 -72.24
N THR A 247 13.53 -3.89 -72.75
CA THR A 247 13.78 -2.57 -72.13
C THR A 247 12.66 -2.11 -71.20
N THR A 248 11.55 -2.86 -71.11
CA THR A 248 10.41 -2.57 -70.21
C THR A 248 10.41 -3.41 -68.93
N ALA A 249 11.43 -4.24 -68.74
CA ALA A 249 11.61 -5.10 -67.57
C ALA A 249 12.82 -4.66 -66.74
N ASP A 250 12.77 -3.45 -66.19
CA ASP A 250 13.43 -3.04 -64.94
C ASP A 250 12.68 -1.85 -64.32
#